data_AF-E3RFF4-F1
#
_entry.id   AF-E3RFF4-F1
#
_cell.length_a   1.000
_cell.length_b   1.000
_cell.length_c   1.000
_cell.angle_alpha   90.00
_cell.angle_beta   90.00
_cell.angle_gamma   90.00
#
_symmetry.space_group_name_H-M   'P 1'
#
loop_
_entity.id
_entity.type
_entity.pdbx_description
1 polymer ?
#
loop_
_entity_poly.entity_id
_entity_poly.type
_entity_poly.pdbx_seq_one_letter_code
_entity_poly.pdbx_strand_id
1 'polypeptide(L)'
;MAHNTSTSTSTSDPNPHPHNHPHNPSPASETHLQALLTAKLSAIPPYHLPTLTLSSILTQSPRALHIPHIPPDIQLAFFLRHRAAMDTYDGQPIKDGEKQHVDVTRAIWYYRTDERRQWVRYHDTTRWNLALFIALLAAQETSGAGAAKVDANKTNRNKHIAMASSVANGAATVTPSAHRFIISYLAAVIEHHNAPSTCFTAREAFVAKWKNTKWDVFSVFTGAQKKVLKNRLKVLGKEWELECEYAVDRLGREGFERCVGGFVGCVVPGRRDGGVSVAVGGKGENGGVGVGVAGVQGSGDVVHVMDMAGGNELLDALRVPYTPRVKAEKSQGPSRTPGGEHDGEAMTVTDVRHAIAAVLRMRPRDILPVLMRVFAEDK
;
A
#
# COMPACT_ATOMS: atom_id res chain seq x y z
N MET A 1 -83.89 17.13 12.74
CA MET A 1 -83.90 16.96 11.27
C MET A 1 -82.51 17.24 10.75
N ALA A 2 -81.75 16.19 10.43
CA ALA A 2 -80.61 16.20 9.53
C ALA A 2 -80.23 14.72 9.32
N HIS A 3 -80.60 14.16 8.17
CA HIS A 3 -80.17 12.83 7.75
C HIS A 3 -78.74 12.94 7.21
N ASN A 4 -77.88 12.00 7.60
CA ASN A 4 -76.72 11.64 6.78
C ASN A 4 -76.54 10.12 6.84
N THR A 5 -76.91 9.49 5.73
CA THR A 5 -76.71 8.08 5.38
C THR A 5 -75.26 7.83 4.99
N SER A 6 -74.57 6.96 5.71
CA SER A 6 -73.25 6.44 5.34
C SER A 6 -73.39 5.15 4.55
N THR A 7 -73.00 5.19 3.29
CA THR A 7 -72.95 4.04 2.38
C THR A 7 -71.58 3.39 2.49
N SER A 8 -71.54 2.15 2.98
CA SER A 8 -70.35 1.30 3.04
C SER A 8 -70.17 0.54 1.73
N THR A 9 -69.11 0.86 0.97
CA THR A 9 -68.71 0.11 -0.23
C THR A 9 -67.52 -0.78 0.12
N SER A 10 -67.78 -2.09 0.17
CA SER A 10 -66.78 -3.15 0.30
C SER A 10 -66.12 -3.36 -1.06
N THR A 11 -64.84 -3.02 -1.18
CA THR A 11 -63.97 -3.40 -2.29
C THR A 11 -63.19 -4.64 -1.91
N SER A 12 -63.49 -5.73 -2.62
CA SER A 12 -62.75 -6.99 -2.63
C SER A 12 -61.40 -6.82 -3.33
N ASP A 13 -60.31 -7.02 -2.60
CA ASP A 13 -58.95 -7.15 -3.13
C ASP A 13 -58.76 -8.51 -3.82
N PRO A 14 -58.34 -8.57 -5.09
CA PRO A 14 -57.80 -9.78 -5.68
C PRO A 14 -56.28 -9.67 -5.83
N ASN A 15 -55.64 -10.75 -5.41
CA ASN A 15 -54.43 -11.34 -5.98
C ASN A 15 -53.07 -10.98 -5.33
N PRO A 16 -52.46 -11.92 -4.58
CA PRO A 16 -51.06 -11.83 -4.19
C PRO A 16 -50.17 -12.13 -5.41
N HIS A 17 -49.34 -11.17 -5.79
CA HIS A 17 -48.29 -11.38 -6.78
C HIS A 17 -47.37 -12.54 -6.36
N PRO A 18 -47.07 -13.50 -7.24
CA PRO A 18 -46.12 -14.56 -6.93
C PRO A 18 -44.74 -13.92 -6.77
N HIS A 19 -44.13 -14.15 -5.61
CA HIS A 19 -42.71 -13.87 -5.41
C HIS A 19 -41.91 -14.65 -6.46
N ASN A 20 -41.36 -13.93 -7.43
CA ASN A 20 -40.41 -14.47 -8.40
C ASN A 20 -39.25 -15.10 -7.63
N HIS A 21 -39.19 -16.42 -7.65
CA HIS A 21 -38.00 -17.14 -7.21
C HIS A 21 -36.78 -16.66 -8.01
N PRO A 22 -35.62 -16.49 -7.37
CA PRO A 22 -34.41 -16.08 -8.07
C PRO A 22 -34.08 -17.14 -9.13
N HIS A 23 -34.17 -16.75 -10.39
CA HIS A 23 -33.81 -17.58 -11.53
C HIS A 23 -32.42 -18.16 -11.32
N ASN A 24 -32.33 -19.48 -11.20
CA ASN A 24 -31.05 -20.17 -11.24
C ASN A 24 -30.39 -19.82 -12.60
N PRO A 25 -29.17 -19.26 -12.61
CA PRO A 25 -28.51 -18.87 -13.85
C PRO A 25 -28.30 -20.10 -14.72
N SER A 26 -28.47 -19.95 -16.04
CA SER A 26 -28.19 -21.05 -16.97
C SER A 26 -26.69 -21.44 -16.89
N PRO A 27 -26.32 -22.70 -17.20
CA PRO A 27 -24.92 -23.13 -17.16
C PRO A 27 -23.97 -22.27 -18.02
N ALA A 28 -24.46 -21.77 -19.16
CA ALA A 28 -23.72 -20.85 -20.02
C ALA A 28 -23.49 -19.49 -19.35
N SER A 29 -24.48 -18.98 -18.60
CA SER A 29 -24.35 -17.75 -17.80
C SER A 29 -23.37 -17.93 -16.65
N GLU A 30 -23.41 -19.08 -15.97
CA GLU A 30 -22.48 -19.38 -14.87
C GLU A 30 -21.03 -19.45 -15.35
N THR A 31 -20.78 -20.14 -16.46
CA THR A 31 -19.44 -20.23 -17.08
C THR A 31 -18.91 -18.84 -17.45
N HIS A 32 -19.78 -17.98 -18.02
CA HIS A 32 -19.41 -16.61 -18.36
C HIS A 32 -19.07 -15.78 -17.12
N LEU A 33 -19.88 -15.84 -16.06
CA LEU A 33 -19.64 -15.12 -14.80
C LEU A 33 -18.35 -15.60 -14.11
N GLN A 34 -18.07 -16.90 -14.14
CA GLN A 34 -16.84 -17.45 -13.59
C GLN A 34 -15.62 -16.96 -14.36
N ALA A 35 -15.67 -16.95 -15.70
CA ALA A 35 -14.60 -16.40 -16.54
C ALA A 35 -14.36 -14.91 -16.24
N LEU A 36 -15.44 -14.14 -16.09
CA LEU A 36 -15.36 -12.71 -15.75
C LEU A 36 -14.75 -12.48 -14.37
N LEU A 37 -15.13 -13.30 -13.37
CA LEU A 37 -14.58 -13.22 -12.01
C LEU A 37 -13.07 -13.50 -12.03
N THR A 38 -12.67 -14.60 -12.67
CA THR A 38 -11.26 -14.97 -12.84
C THR A 38 -10.48 -13.86 -13.54
N ALA A 39 -11.04 -13.30 -14.61
CA ALA A 39 -10.43 -12.20 -15.36
C ALA A 39 -10.22 -10.96 -14.48
N LYS A 40 -11.26 -10.51 -13.76
CA LYS A 40 -11.18 -9.31 -12.90
C LYS A 40 -10.18 -9.49 -11.76
N LEU A 41 -10.08 -10.68 -11.18
CA LEU A 41 -9.17 -10.95 -10.05
C LEU A 41 -7.71 -11.24 -10.46
N SER A 42 -7.44 -11.45 -11.76
CA SER A 42 -6.14 -11.94 -12.26
C SER A 42 -4.91 -11.08 -11.91
N ALA A 43 -5.09 -9.78 -11.67
CA ALA A 43 -4.00 -8.85 -11.35
C ALA A 43 -3.70 -8.75 -9.84
N ILE A 44 -4.48 -9.41 -9.00
CA ILE A 44 -4.34 -9.35 -7.55
C ILE A 44 -3.32 -10.40 -7.10
N PRO A 45 -2.33 -10.05 -6.26
CA PRO A 45 -1.35 -11.02 -5.78
C PRO A 45 -2.01 -12.23 -5.10
N PRO A 46 -1.45 -13.44 -5.27
CA PRO A 46 -1.90 -14.61 -4.52
C PRO A 46 -1.88 -14.34 -3.01
N TYR A 47 -2.83 -14.94 -2.28
CA TYR A 47 -3.01 -14.80 -0.82
C TYR A 47 -3.39 -13.40 -0.34
N HIS A 48 -3.50 -12.40 -1.23
CA HIS A 48 -4.00 -11.09 -0.85
C HIS A 48 -5.49 -11.13 -0.51
N LEU A 49 -6.26 -11.84 -1.33
CA LEU A 49 -7.68 -12.09 -1.08
C LEU A 49 -7.90 -13.49 -0.51
N PRO A 50 -8.97 -13.71 0.28
CA PRO A 50 -9.46 -15.05 0.55
C PRO A 50 -9.80 -15.77 -0.76
N THR A 51 -9.87 -17.10 -0.75
CA THR A 51 -10.34 -17.85 -1.92
C THR A 51 -11.78 -17.47 -2.24
N LEU A 52 -11.96 -16.73 -3.34
CA LEU A 52 -13.25 -16.27 -3.84
C LEU A 52 -13.69 -17.16 -5.02
N THR A 53 -14.90 -17.69 -4.93
CA THR A 53 -15.56 -18.48 -5.97
C THR A 53 -16.79 -17.75 -6.48
N LEU A 54 -17.33 -18.11 -7.65
CA LEU A 54 -18.62 -17.57 -8.10
C LEU A 54 -19.72 -17.83 -7.07
N SER A 55 -19.76 -19.02 -6.46
CA SER A 55 -20.68 -19.31 -5.35
C SER A 55 -20.54 -18.30 -4.20
N SER A 56 -19.32 -17.88 -3.86
CA SER A 56 -19.08 -16.87 -2.81
C SER A 56 -19.71 -15.51 -3.12
N ILE A 57 -19.80 -15.15 -4.41
CA ILE A 57 -20.48 -13.95 -4.92
C ILE A 57 -22.00 -14.13 -4.88
N LEU A 58 -22.48 -15.25 -5.42
CA LEU A 58 -23.91 -15.55 -5.53
C LEU A 58 -24.59 -15.65 -4.16
N THR A 59 -23.93 -16.31 -3.19
CA THR A 59 -24.44 -16.46 -1.82
C THR A 59 -24.01 -15.34 -0.89
N GLN A 60 -23.31 -14.31 -1.40
CA GLN A 60 -22.81 -13.19 -0.61
C GLN A 60 -22.08 -13.64 0.67
N SER A 61 -21.16 -14.59 0.52
CA SER A 61 -20.45 -15.13 1.68
C SER A 61 -19.75 -14.01 2.46
N PRO A 62 -19.59 -14.11 3.80
CA PRO A 62 -18.95 -13.06 4.60
C PRO A 62 -17.56 -12.65 4.08
N ARG A 63 -16.78 -13.60 3.58
CA ARG A 63 -15.45 -13.36 2.97
C ARG A 63 -15.49 -12.57 1.65
N ALA A 64 -16.63 -12.55 0.96
CA ALA A 64 -16.83 -11.77 -0.27
C ALA A 64 -17.40 -10.38 0.03
N LEU A 65 -18.21 -10.26 1.10
CA LEU A 65 -18.76 -8.99 1.56
C LEU A 65 -17.75 -8.13 2.31
N HIS A 66 -16.87 -8.76 3.08
CA HIS A 66 -15.92 -8.05 3.93
C HIS A 66 -14.52 -8.67 3.83
N ILE A 67 -13.59 -7.88 3.30
CA ILE A 67 -12.16 -8.19 3.29
C ILE A 67 -11.49 -7.30 4.35
N PRO A 68 -10.98 -7.88 5.46
CA PRO A 68 -10.60 -7.10 6.65
C PRO A 68 -9.56 -5.99 6.41
N HIS A 69 -8.63 -6.17 5.48
CA HIS A 69 -7.55 -5.20 5.22
C HIS A 69 -7.86 -4.21 4.08
N ILE A 70 -9.12 -4.15 3.64
CA ILE A 70 -9.63 -3.22 2.63
C ILE A 70 -10.65 -2.28 3.31
N PRO A 71 -10.60 -0.96 3.05
CA PRO A 71 -11.60 -0.03 3.58
C PRO A 71 -13.04 -0.39 3.16
N PRO A 72 -14.06 -0.12 3.99
CA PRO A 72 -15.44 -0.52 3.73
C PRO A 72 -16.04 0.01 2.41
N ASP A 73 -15.63 1.20 1.99
CA ASP A 73 -16.15 1.90 0.81
C ASP A 73 -15.56 1.40 -0.52
N ILE A 74 -14.40 0.73 -0.48
CA ILE A 74 -13.73 0.16 -1.65
C ILE A 74 -13.64 -1.37 -1.60
N GLN A 75 -14.61 -2.03 -0.94
CA GLN A 75 -14.73 -3.50 -0.87
C GLN A 75 -14.92 -4.16 -2.25
N LEU A 76 -15.05 -5.49 -2.28
CA LEU A 76 -15.00 -6.28 -3.50
C LEU A 76 -15.99 -5.80 -4.58
N ALA A 77 -17.19 -5.35 -4.20
CA ALA A 77 -18.17 -4.79 -5.14
C ALA A 77 -17.59 -3.57 -5.89
N PHE A 78 -16.98 -2.63 -5.17
CA PHE A 78 -16.32 -1.47 -5.78
C PHE A 78 -15.22 -1.92 -6.75
N PHE A 79 -14.36 -2.85 -6.33
CA PHE A 79 -13.27 -3.36 -7.17
C PHE A 79 -13.79 -3.99 -8.47
N LEU A 80 -14.79 -4.88 -8.37
CA LEU A 80 -15.36 -5.56 -9.53
C LEU A 80 -16.03 -4.58 -10.49
N ARG A 81 -16.77 -3.60 -9.97
CA ARG A 81 -17.45 -2.55 -10.76
C ARG A 81 -16.46 -1.65 -11.49
N HIS A 82 -15.36 -1.28 -10.85
CA HIS A 82 -14.37 -0.32 -11.37
C HIS A 82 -13.12 -0.96 -11.97
N ARG A 83 -13.09 -2.28 -12.16
CA ARG A 83 -11.91 -3.01 -12.67
C ARG A 83 -11.40 -2.44 -14.00
N ALA A 84 -12.30 -2.10 -14.92
CA ALA A 84 -11.95 -1.51 -16.21
C ALA A 84 -11.25 -0.15 -16.05
N ALA A 85 -11.73 0.71 -15.14
CA ALA A 85 -11.12 2.01 -14.86
C ALA A 85 -9.71 1.89 -14.25
N MET A 86 -9.48 0.87 -13.42
CA MET A 86 -8.14 0.56 -12.89
C MET A 86 -7.18 0.15 -14.02
N ASP A 87 -7.67 -0.60 -15.02
CA ASP A 87 -6.88 -1.09 -16.16
C ASP A 87 -6.68 -0.09 -17.29
N THR A 88 -7.38 1.06 -17.28
CA THR A 88 -7.17 2.14 -18.26
C THR A 88 -5.69 2.51 -18.37
N TYR A 89 -4.97 2.47 -17.24
CA TYR A 89 -3.54 2.75 -17.12
C TYR A 89 -2.75 1.51 -16.66
N ASP A 90 -3.13 0.33 -17.14
CA ASP A 90 -2.47 -0.95 -16.87
C ASP A 90 -2.32 -1.27 -15.37
N GLY A 91 -3.32 -0.88 -14.57
CA GLY A 91 -3.34 -1.08 -13.13
C GLY A 91 -2.46 -0.11 -12.34
N GLN A 92 -1.84 0.88 -13.00
CA GLN A 92 -0.97 1.86 -12.36
C GLN A 92 -1.79 2.99 -11.73
N PRO A 93 -1.44 3.44 -10.51
CA PRO A 93 -2.01 4.63 -9.96
C PRO A 93 -1.45 5.86 -10.69
N ILE A 94 -2.31 6.82 -11.02
CA ILE A 94 -1.96 8.07 -11.70
C ILE A 94 -2.13 9.23 -10.72
N LYS A 95 -1.26 10.23 -10.74
CA LYS A 95 -1.36 11.39 -9.82
C LYS A 95 -2.50 12.34 -10.17
N ASP A 96 -2.75 12.53 -11.46
CA ASP A 96 -3.80 13.39 -11.99
C ASP A 96 -5.20 12.91 -11.54
N GLY A 97 -5.92 13.76 -10.81
CA GLY A 97 -7.26 13.48 -10.28
C GLY A 97 -8.36 13.51 -11.32
N GLU A 98 -8.18 14.29 -12.40
CA GLU A 98 -9.13 14.35 -13.52
C GLU A 98 -9.07 13.05 -14.35
N LYS A 99 -7.87 12.47 -14.47
CA LYS A 99 -7.65 11.20 -15.18
C LYS A 99 -8.01 9.97 -14.37
N GLN A 100 -7.75 9.98 -13.06
CA GLN A 100 -8.02 8.84 -12.20
C GLN A 100 -8.55 9.32 -10.85
N HIS A 101 -9.82 9.01 -10.56
CA HIS A 101 -10.45 9.31 -9.29
C HIS A 101 -9.66 8.72 -8.11
N VAL A 102 -9.65 9.42 -6.98
CA VAL A 102 -8.87 9.01 -5.80
C VAL A 102 -9.27 7.62 -5.30
N ASP A 103 -10.54 7.22 -5.38
CA ASP A 103 -10.97 5.89 -4.94
C ASP A 103 -10.47 4.76 -5.84
N VAL A 104 -10.32 5.02 -7.14
CA VAL A 104 -9.67 4.07 -8.07
C VAL A 104 -8.20 3.93 -7.71
N THR A 105 -7.52 5.05 -7.41
CA THR A 105 -6.14 5.03 -6.89
C THR A 105 -6.04 4.26 -5.58
N ARG A 106 -6.93 4.51 -4.61
CA ARG A 106 -6.99 3.79 -3.33
C ARG A 106 -7.14 2.29 -3.58
N ALA A 107 -8.12 1.90 -4.40
CA ALA A 107 -8.32 0.49 -4.74
C ALA A 107 -7.09 -0.15 -5.38
N ILE A 108 -6.35 0.55 -6.26
CA ILE A 108 -5.08 0.05 -6.81
C ILE A 108 -4.05 -0.25 -5.71
N TRP A 109 -3.88 0.65 -4.74
CA TRP A 109 -2.96 0.46 -3.60
C TRP A 109 -3.41 -0.68 -2.68
N TYR A 110 -4.70 -0.73 -2.33
CA TYR A 110 -5.25 -1.71 -1.39
C TYR A 110 -5.37 -3.11 -1.97
N TYR A 111 -5.76 -3.25 -3.24
CA TYR A 111 -5.78 -4.54 -3.95
C TYR A 111 -4.43 -4.93 -4.56
N ARG A 112 -3.43 -4.04 -4.44
CA ARG A 112 -2.05 -4.27 -4.87
C ARG A 112 -1.93 -4.64 -6.35
N THR A 113 -2.73 -3.99 -7.20
CA THR A 113 -2.70 -4.26 -8.64
C THR A 113 -1.44 -3.72 -9.33
N ASP A 114 -0.75 -2.76 -8.70
CA ASP A 114 0.60 -2.33 -9.07
C ASP A 114 1.64 -2.85 -8.07
N GLU A 115 2.45 -3.82 -8.50
CA GLU A 115 3.51 -4.40 -7.67
C GLU A 115 4.56 -3.38 -7.21
N ARG A 116 4.70 -2.24 -7.90
CA ARG A 116 5.70 -1.21 -7.62
C ARG A 116 5.24 -0.20 -6.58
N ARG A 117 3.93 -0.08 -6.35
CA ARG A 117 3.29 0.94 -5.51
C ARG A 117 2.31 0.28 -4.55
N GLN A 118 2.90 -0.29 -3.51
CA GLN A 118 2.19 -0.95 -2.43
C GLN A 118 2.97 -0.78 -1.12
N TRP A 119 2.34 -1.19 -0.01
CA TRP A 119 2.93 -1.11 1.33
C TRP A 119 3.57 -2.41 1.80
N VAL A 120 3.76 -3.38 0.90
CA VAL A 120 4.26 -4.72 1.24
C VAL A 120 5.75 -4.83 1.03
N ARG A 121 6.48 -5.13 2.10
CA ARG A 121 7.93 -5.29 2.08
C ARG A 121 8.45 -6.41 1.18
N TYR A 122 7.69 -7.48 0.97
CA TYR A 122 8.18 -8.69 0.32
C TYR A 122 8.50 -8.51 -1.18
N HIS A 123 8.00 -7.44 -1.80
CA HIS A 123 8.39 -7.08 -3.15
C HIS A 123 9.71 -6.30 -3.17
N ASP A 124 10.58 -6.67 -4.11
CA ASP A 124 11.93 -6.12 -4.25
C ASP A 124 11.94 -4.59 -4.33
N THR A 125 11.05 -4.01 -5.17
CA THR A 125 10.94 -2.56 -5.34
C THR A 125 10.60 -1.86 -4.03
N THR A 126 9.59 -2.34 -3.30
CA THR A 126 9.22 -1.81 -1.99
C THR A 126 10.36 -1.92 -1.00
N ARG A 127 11.01 -3.09 -0.93
CA ARG A 127 12.16 -3.33 -0.04
C ARG A 127 13.30 -2.35 -0.31
N TRP A 128 13.59 -2.05 -1.57
CA TRP A 128 14.61 -1.07 -1.94
C TRP A 128 14.18 0.35 -1.54
N ASN A 129 12.93 0.74 -1.80
CA ASN A 129 12.40 2.04 -1.38
C ASN A 129 12.51 2.26 0.12
N LEU A 130 12.12 1.26 0.92
CA LEU A 130 12.25 1.29 2.38
C LEU A 130 13.70 1.52 2.80
N ALA A 131 14.65 0.74 2.28
CA ALA A 131 16.06 0.88 2.60
C ALA A 131 16.62 2.26 2.25
N LEU A 132 16.29 2.76 1.06
CA LEU A 132 16.74 4.08 0.60
C LEU A 132 16.18 5.19 1.49
N PHE A 133 14.88 5.13 1.81
CA PHE A 133 14.21 6.13 2.62
C PHE A 133 14.72 6.19 4.05
N ILE A 134 14.87 5.05 4.74
CA ILE A 134 15.41 5.04 6.11
C ILE A 134 16.86 5.52 6.16
N ALA A 135 17.67 5.18 5.16
CA ALA A 135 19.04 5.63 5.08
C ALA A 135 19.14 7.14 4.78
N LEU A 136 18.23 7.68 3.96
CA LEU A 136 18.15 9.12 3.68
C LEU A 136 17.77 9.92 4.93
N LEU A 137 16.81 9.44 5.73
CA LEU A 137 16.45 10.08 7.01
C LEU A 137 17.66 10.13 7.96
N ALA A 138 18.34 9.00 8.14
CA ALA A 138 19.54 8.92 8.99
C ALA A 138 20.70 9.80 8.48
N ALA A 139 20.91 9.81 7.16
CA ALA A 139 21.94 10.62 6.53
C ALA A 139 21.73 12.12 6.76
N GLN A 140 20.48 12.59 6.73
CA GLN A 140 20.15 14.00 6.95
C GLN A 140 20.43 14.45 8.38
N GLU A 141 20.11 13.62 9.38
CA GLU A 141 20.35 13.96 10.79
C GLU A 141 21.83 14.00 11.14
N THR A 142 22.62 13.04 10.64
CA THR A 142 24.07 13.01 10.87
C THR A 142 24.78 14.22 10.29
N SER A 143 24.31 14.73 9.15
CA SER A 143 24.83 15.96 8.54
C SER A 143 24.45 17.23 9.32
N GLY A 144 23.25 17.27 9.92
CA GLY A 144 22.80 18.42 10.70
C GLY A 144 23.52 18.58 12.04
N ALA A 145 23.82 17.47 12.73
CA ALA A 145 24.48 17.49 14.03
C ALA A 145 25.95 17.96 13.98
N GLY A 146 26.63 17.79 12.84
CA GLY A 146 28.04 18.18 12.64
C GLY A 146 28.26 19.63 12.17
N ALA A 147 27.26 20.27 11.58
CA ALA A 147 27.41 21.61 11.00
C ALA A 147 27.36 22.76 12.05
N ALA A 148 26.93 22.48 13.28
CA ALA A 148 26.73 23.50 14.31
C ALA A 148 27.98 23.87 15.13
N LYS A 149 29.18 23.36 14.80
CA LYS A 149 30.42 23.62 15.57
C LYS A 149 31.68 23.80 14.71
N VAL A 150 31.58 24.48 13.57
CA VAL A 150 32.79 25.00 12.91
C VAL A 150 32.96 26.45 13.35
N ASP A 151 33.78 26.64 14.38
CA ASP A 151 34.23 27.95 14.83
C ASP A 151 34.71 28.79 13.64
N ALA A 152 34.17 29.99 13.52
CA ALA A 152 34.41 30.95 12.44
C ALA A 152 35.85 31.54 12.43
N ASN A 153 36.83 30.82 12.95
CA ASN A 153 38.16 31.33 13.24
C ASN A 153 39.27 30.45 12.63
N LYS A 154 39.31 30.37 11.29
CA LYS A 154 40.52 29.93 10.55
C LYS A 154 40.54 30.44 9.10
N THR A 155 40.92 31.71 8.97
CA THR A 155 41.89 32.26 8.00
C THR A 155 42.19 31.48 6.70
N ASN A 156 41.50 31.84 5.62
CA ASN A 156 42.04 32.52 4.43
C ASN A 156 43.32 32.02 3.69
N ARG A 157 43.69 30.74 3.71
CA ARG A 157 44.76 30.22 2.82
C ARG A 157 44.39 28.89 2.17
N ASN A 158 43.73 28.94 1.01
CA ASN A 158 43.90 28.05 -0.15
C ASN A 158 42.65 28.06 -1.04
N LYS A 159 42.57 29.06 -1.94
CA LYS A 159 41.41 29.28 -2.82
C LYS A 159 41.47 28.49 -4.15
N HIS A 160 42.52 27.69 -4.39
CA HIS A 160 42.77 27.08 -5.71
C HIS A 160 42.67 25.54 -5.78
N ILE A 161 42.32 24.83 -4.70
CA ILE A 161 42.08 23.37 -4.70
C ILE A 161 40.60 23.04 -4.37
N ALA A 162 39.66 23.93 -4.74
CA ALA A 162 38.26 23.81 -4.31
C ALA A 162 37.27 23.42 -5.42
N MET A 163 37.69 23.35 -6.69
CA MET A 163 36.75 23.04 -7.80
C MET A 163 36.60 21.55 -8.14
N ALA A 164 37.51 20.67 -7.70
CA ALA A 164 37.42 19.23 -8.00
C ALA A 164 36.73 18.40 -6.88
N SER A 165 36.59 18.93 -5.67
CA SER A 165 35.97 18.22 -4.53
C SER A 165 34.51 18.62 -4.24
N SER A 166 33.94 19.59 -4.96
CA SER A 166 32.55 20.02 -4.70
C SER A 166 31.50 19.03 -5.22
N VAL A 167 31.87 18.12 -6.14
CA VAL A 167 30.98 17.06 -6.63
C VAL A 167 30.93 15.85 -5.69
N ALA A 168 31.96 15.67 -4.84
CA ALA A 168 32.04 14.54 -3.90
C ALA A 168 31.48 14.84 -2.50
N ASN A 169 31.34 16.12 -2.13
CA ASN A 169 30.89 16.55 -0.79
C ASN A 169 29.55 17.29 -0.78
N GLY A 170 28.84 17.33 -1.91
CA GLY A 170 27.44 17.74 -1.92
C GLY A 170 26.60 16.69 -1.21
N ALA A 171 26.50 16.78 0.12
CA ALA A 171 25.52 16.02 0.88
C ALA A 171 24.14 16.43 0.35
N ALA A 172 23.60 15.66 -0.59
CA ALA A 172 22.31 15.95 -1.20
C ALA A 172 21.26 15.92 -0.09
N THR A 173 20.88 17.11 0.37
CA THR A 173 19.89 17.30 1.40
C THR A 173 18.52 16.97 0.84
N VAL A 174 17.81 16.04 1.47
CA VAL A 174 16.39 15.81 1.16
C VAL A 174 15.64 17.08 1.55
N THR A 175 14.85 17.62 0.63
CA THR A 175 14.05 18.83 0.92
C THR A 175 13.05 18.53 2.06
N PRO A 176 12.61 19.54 2.84
CA PRO A 176 11.62 19.31 3.89
C PRO A 176 10.32 18.65 3.40
N SER A 177 9.90 18.95 2.17
CA SER A 177 8.72 18.33 1.56
C SER A 177 8.92 16.85 1.22
N ALA A 178 10.08 16.50 0.66
CA ALA A 178 10.46 15.11 0.39
C ALA A 178 10.64 14.32 1.69
N HIS A 179 11.19 14.93 2.73
CA HIS A 179 11.31 14.32 4.06
C HIS A 179 9.93 13.97 4.64
N ARG A 180 8.96 14.89 4.58
CA ARG A 180 7.56 14.62 5.01
C ARG A 180 6.88 13.55 4.15
N PHE A 181 7.22 13.45 2.87
CA PHE A 181 6.73 12.39 2.00
C PHE A 181 7.29 11.02 2.42
N ILE A 182 8.61 10.93 2.66
CA ILE A 182 9.28 9.72 3.15
C ILE A 182 8.63 9.22 4.45
N ILE A 183 8.47 10.10 5.43
CA ILE A 183 7.85 9.75 6.73
C ILE A 183 6.44 9.22 6.52
N SER A 184 5.64 9.89 5.68
CA SER A 184 4.27 9.47 5.38
C SER A 184 4.19 8.08 4.77
N TYR A 185 5.11 7.75 3.85
CA TYR A 185 5.16 6.44 3.22
C TYR A 185 5.55 5.36 4.24
N LEU A 186 6.58 5.62 5.05
CA LEU A 186 7.03 4.69 6.09
C LEU A 186 5.94 4.45 7.15
N ALA A 187 5.21 5.50 7.56
CA ALA A 187 4.06 5.37 8.46
C ALA A 187 2.98 4.44 7.87
N ALA A 188 2.63 4.61 6.59
CA ALA A 188 1.67 3.76 5.90
C ALA A 188 2.12 2.29 5.83
N VAL A 189 3.43 2.05 5.65
CA VAL A 189 4.01 0.69 5.67
C VAL A 189 3.97 0.08 7.07
N ILE A 190 4.31 0.85 8.10
CA ILE A 190 4.24 0.40 9.50
C ILE A 190 2.80 0.05 9.87
N GLU A 191 1.83 0.93 9.57
CA GLU A 191 0.40 0.66 9.80
C GLU A 191 -0.06 -0.58 9.04
N HIS A 192 0.33 -0.73 7.78
CA HIS A 192 -0.05 -1.89 6.97
C HIS A 192 0.37 -3.22 7.61
N HIS A 193 1.56 -3.27 8.22
CA HIS A 193 2.08 -4.49 8.82
C HIS A 193 1.61 -4.71 10.27
N ASN A 194 1.44 -3.64 11.06
CA ASN A 194 1.08 -3.75 12.48
C ASN A 194 -0.43 -3.75 12.74
N ALA A 195 -1.20 -3.07 11.89
CA ALA A 195 -2.65 -2.91 12.02
C ALA A 195 -3.36 -3.06 10.66
N PRO A 196 -3.12 -4.18 9.92
CA PRO A 196 -3.59 -4.34 8.53
C PRO A 196 -5.09 -4.14 8.35
N SER A 197 -5.89 -4.45 9.37
CA SER A 197 -7.35 -4.52 9.30
C SER A 197 -8.11 -3.62 10.27
N THR A 198 -7.41 -2.95 11.18
CA THR A 198 -8.03 -2.16 12.25
C THR A 198 -7.82 -0.66 12.08
N CYS A 199 -6.81 -0.25 11.30
CA CYS A 199 -6.51 1.15 11.07
C CYS A 199 -6.15 1.38 9.60
N PHE A 200 -6.66 2.47 9.03
CA PHE A 200 -6.37 2.90 7.65
C PHE A 200 -5.78 4.32 7.58
N THR A 201 -5.67 5.01 8.71
CA THR A 201 -5.37 6.44 8.80
C THR A 201 -4.09 6.83 8.08
N ALA A 202 -2.98 6.14 8.35
CA ALA A 202 -1.69 6.46 7.76
C ALA A 202 -1.65 6.11 6.26
N ARG A 203 -2.27 5.00 5.86
CA ARG A 203 -2.39 4.60 4.45
C ARG A 203 -3.22 5.59 3.65
N GLU A 204 -4.39 5.98 4.16
CA GLU A 204 -5.26 6.99 3.52
C GLU A 204 -4.57 8.35 3.43
N ALA A 205 -3.96 8.81 4.53
CA ALA A 205 -3.20 10.06 4.57
C ALA A 205 -2.04 10.04 3.57
N PHE A 206 -1.37 8.89 3.39
CA PHE A 206 -0.33 8.73 2.39
C PHE A 206 -0.89 8.79 0.96
N VAL A 207 -1.96 8.07 0.62
CA VAL A 207 -2.55 8.12 -0.74
C VAL A 207 -2.97 9.54 -1.10
N ALA A 208 -3.63 10.25 -0.17
CA ALA A 208 -4.01 11.64 -0.34
C ALA A 208 -2.79 12.55 -0.56
N LYS A 209 -1.73 12.40 0.24
CA LYS A 209 -0.48 13.15 0.07
C LYS A 209 0.23 12.80 -1.24
N TRP A 210 0.25 11.54 -1.63
CA TRP A 210 0.87 11.08 -2.87
C TRP A 210 0.16 11.67 -4.09
N LYS A 211 -1.18 11.73 -4.10
CA LYS A 211 -1.97 12.39 -5.15
C LYS A 211 -1.66 13.87 -5.29
N ASN A 212 -1.51 14.58 -4.16
CA ASN A 212 -1.39 16.04 -4.12
C ASN A 212 0.05 16.57 -4.09
N THR A 213 1.05 15.71 -4.28
CA THR A 213 2.47 16.12 -4.31
C THR A 213 3.13 15.68 -5.60
N LYS A 214 4.22 16.34 -5.97
CA LYS A 214 5.07 15.89 -7.10
C LYS A 214 5.94 14.67 -6.78
N TRP A 215 6.01 14.24 -5.52
CA TRP A 215 6.93 13.20 -5.08
C TRP A 215 6.39 11.79 -5.37
N ASP A 216 7.20 10.90 -5.93
CA ASP A 216 6.88 9.47 -6.09
C ASP A 216 7.96 8.57 -5.48
N VAL A 217 7.62 7.29 -5.31
CA VAL A 217 8.57 6.23 -4.94
C VAL A 217 9.47 5.89 -6.13
N PHE A 218 10.64 5.30 -5.87
CA PHE A 218 11.48 4.81 -6.96
C PHE A 218 10.85 3.55 -7.56
N SER A 219 10.36 3.65 -8.80
CA SER A 219 9.68 2.55 -9.50
C SER A 219 10.56 1.87 -10.55
N VAL A 220 11.70 2.48 -10.92
CA VAL A 220 12.63 1.97 -11.93
C VAL A 220 14.04 1.91 -11.35
N PHE A 221 14.60 0.70 -11.33
CA PHE A 221 15.99 0.44 -10.94
C PHE A 221 16.70 -0.33 -12.05
N THR A 222 17.92 0.09 -12.39
CA THR A 222 18.76 -0.63 -13.36
C THR A 222 19.27 -1.94 -12.75
N GLY A 223 19.64 -2.91 -13.60
CA GLY A 223 20.20 -4.19 -13.12
C GLY A 223 21.42 -4.02 -12.20
N ALA A 224 22.29 -3.04 -12.50
CA ALA A 224 23.43 -2.71 -11.68
C ALA A 224 23.03 -2.17 -10.30
N GLN A 225 22.06 -1.24 -10.24
CA GLN A 225 21.56 -0.69 -8.97
C GLN A 225 20.93 -1.79 -8.10
N LYS A 226 20.11 -2.67 -8.70
CA LYS A 226 19.51 -3.82 -8.02
C LYS A 226 20.57 -4.74 -7.42
N LYS A 227 21.64 -5.03 -8.17
CA LYS A 227 22.76 -5.86 -7.71
C LYS A 227 23.47 -5.23 -6.50
N VAL A 228 23.76 -3.93 -6.57
CA VAL A 228 24.39 -3.19 -5.45
C VAL A 228 23.51 -3.22 -4.21
N LEU A 229 22.22 -2.88 -4.35
CA LEU A 229 21.28 -2.87 -3.23
C LEU A 229 21.09 -4.26 -2.62
N LYS A 230 20.94 -5.31 -3.43
CA LYS A 230 20.82 -6.69 -2.95
C LYS A 230 22.03 -7.11 -2.12
N ASN A 231 23.24 -6.83 -2.61
CA ASN A 231 24.47 -7.17 -1.90
C ASN A 231 24.60 -6.39 -0.57
N ARG A 232 24.34 -5.08 -0.60
CA ARG A 232 24.43 -4.26 0.62
C ARG A 232 23.37 -4.66 1.64
N LEU A 233 22.14 -4.93 1.22
CA LEU A 233 21.07 -5.36 2.12
C LEU A 233 21.32 -6.72 2.76
N LYS A 234 22.03 -7.64 2.07
CA LYS A 234 22.47 -8.90 2.67
C LYS A 234 23.45 -8.65 3.84
N VAL A 235 24.36 -7.70 3.69
CA VAL A 235 25.30 -7.31 4.76
C VAL A 235 24.56 -6.60 5.89
N LEU A 236 23.74 -5.60 5.55
CA LEU A 236 22.94 -4.85 6.52
C LEU A 236 21.99 -5.76 7.31
N GLY A 237 21.48 -6.85 6.73
CA GLY A 237 20.63 -7.81 7.44
C GLY A 237 21.31 -8.36 8.71
N LYS A 238 22.57 -8.79 8.60
CA LYS A 238 23.36 -9.26 9.75
C LYS A 238 23.65 -8.17 10.75
N GLU A 239 23.94 -6.96 10.25
CA GLU A 239 24.18 -5.81 11.14
C GLU A 239 22.90 -5.42 11.90
N TRP A 240 21.73 -5.55 11.27
CA TRP A 240 20.44 -5.29 11.90
C TRP A 240 20.11 -6.32 12.99
N GLU A 241 20.45 -7.59 12.79
CA GLU A 241 20.30 -8.62 13.81
C GLU A 241 21.08 -8.25 15.08
N LEU A 242 22.37 -7.90 14.94
CA LEU A 242 23.22 -7.46 16.06
C LEU A 242 22.71 -6.17 16.72
N GLU A 243 22.23 -5.21 15.93
CA GLU A 243 21.69 -3.95 16.48
C GLU A 243 20.39 -4.19 17.26
N CYS A 244 19.53 -5.10 16.79
CA CYS A 244 18.32 -5.49 17.50
C CYS A 244 18.66 -6.21 18.82
N GLU A 245 19.64 -7.12 18.81
CA GLU A 245 20.14 -7.76 20.05
C GLU A 245 20.66 -6.72 21.05
N TYR A 246 21.49 -5.79 20.57
CA TYR A 246 21.99 -4.70 21.39
C TYR A 246 20.85 -3.83 21.96
N ALA A 247 19.82 -3.54 21.16
CA ALA A 247 18.66 -2.79 21.62
C ALA A 247 17.85 -3.55 22.68
N VAL A 248 17.72 -4.88 22.57
CA VAL A 248 17.11 -5.74 23.60
C VAL A 248 17.92 -5.68 24.90
N ASP A 249 19.24 -5.83 24.83
CA ASP A 249 20.11 -5.78 26.01
C ASP A 249 20.05 -4.43 26.71
N ARG A 250 19.97 -3.34 25.94
CA ARG A 250 19.97 -1.97 26.47
C ARG A 250 18.62 -1.50 27.01
N LEU A 251 17.53 -1.85 26.34
CA LEU A 251 16.18 -1.35 26.67
C LEU A 251 15.37 -2.35 27.51
N GLY A 252 15.82 -3.60 27.59
CA GLY A 252 15.00 -4.72 28.03
C GLY A 252 13.96 -5.12 26.98
N ARG A 253 13.37 -6.31 27.13
CA ARG A 253 12.40 -6.86 26.17
C ARG A 253 11.16 -5.97 26.00
N GLU A 254 10.57 -5.49 27.10
CA GLU A 254 9.39 -4.62 27.03
C GLU A 254 9.71 -3.26 26.38
N GLY A 255 10.87 -2.69 26.71
CA GLY A 255 11.33 -1.45 26.10
C GLY A 255 11.61 -1.61 24.60
N PHE A 256 12.16 -2.76 24.20
CA PHE A 256 12.36 -3.12 22.81
C PHE A 256 11.04 -3.27 22.06
N GLU A 257 10.09 -4.05 22.56
CA GLU A 257 8.80 -4.25 21.87
C GLU A 257 8.07 -2.92 21.66
N ARG A 258 8.07 -2.07 22.69
CA ARG A 258 7.45 -0.74 22.64
C ARG A 258 8.15 0.21 21.67
N CYS A 259 9.48 0.28 21.68
CA CYS A 259 10.22 1.30 20.94
C CYS A 259 10.69 0.84 19.55
N VAL A 260 10.86 -0.47 19.33
CA VAL A 260 11.52 -1.05 18.15
C VAL A 260 10.68 -2.14 17.50
N GLY A 261 9.92 -2.92 18.29
CA GLY A 261 9.14 -4.06 17.82
C GLY A 261 8.21 -3.73 16.65
N GLY A 262 7.61 -2.53 16.65
CA GLY A 262 6.74 -2.06 15.56
C GLY A 262 7.46 -1.86 14.21
N PHE A 263 8.78 -1.77 14.18
CA PHE A 263 9.57 -1.61 12.95
C PHE A 263 10.08 -2.94 12.41
N VAL A 264 10.27 -3.93 13.28
CA VAL A 264 10.88 -5.23 12.96
C VAL A 264 9.93 -6.04 12.09
N GLY A 265 10.44 -6.58 10.98
CA GLY A 265 9.62 -7.27 9.99
C GLY A 265 8.92 -6.31 9.01
N CYS A 266 8.62 -5.09 9.42
CA CYS A 266 7.93 -4.06 8.62
C CYS A 266 8.91 -3.24 7.76
N VAL A 267 9.76 -2.43 8.41
CA VAL A 267 10.73 -1.53 7.75
C VAL A 267 12.17 -1.94 8.04
N VAL A 268 12.42 -2.61 9.16
CA VAL A 268 13.73 -3.13 9.61
C VAL A 268 13.78 -4.65 9.48
N PRO A 269 14.85 -5.25 8.89
CA PRO A 269 14.96 -6.70 8.79
C PRO A 269 14.92 -7.37 10.17
N GLY A 270 14.24 -8.50 10.28
CA GLY A 270 14.19 -9.28 11.52
C GLY A 270 12.87 -10.04 11.65
N ARG A 271 12.82 -10.94 12.64
CA ARG A 271 11.60 -11.63 13.06
C ARG A 271 11.14 -11.00 14.37
N ARG A 272 9.86 -10.67 14.45
CA ARG A 272 9.27 -10.10 15.68
C ARG A 272 9.39 -11.05 16.86
N ASP A 273 9.32 -12.35 16.60
CA ASP A 273 9.19 -13.35 17.66
C ASP A 273 10.52 -13.75 18.33
N GLY A 274 11.68 -13.27 17.87
CA GLY A 274 12.99 -13.41 18.56
C GLY A 274 13.35 -14.80 19.10
N GLY A 275 12.67 -15.86 18.66
CA GLY A 275 12.64 -17.15 19.34
C GLY A 275 13.09 -18.24 18.38
N VAL A 276 14.28 -18.78 18.67
CA VAL A 276 14.92 -19.93 18.03
C VAL A 276 15.04 -19.81 16.51
N SER A 277 16.26 -19.53 16.07
CA SER A 277 16.65 -19.70 14.67
C SER A 277 16.55 -21.19 14.32
N VAL A 278 15.37 -21.65 13.90
CA VAL A 278 15.24 -22.94 13.23
C VAL A 278 15.86 -22.73 11.85
N ALA A 279 17.11 -23.16 11.71
CA ALA A 279 17.74 -23.33 10.41
C ALA A 279 16.89 -24.34 9.63
N VAL A 280 16.03 -23.85 8.73
CA VAL A 280 15.26 -24.70 7.82
C VAL A 280 15.47 -24.19 6.41
N GLY A 281 16.41 -24.82 5.72
CA GLY A 281 16.23 -25.07 4.30
C GLY A 281 15.05 -26.03 4.16
N GLY A 282 13.94 -25.55 3.59
CA GLY A 282 12.76 -26.37 3.39
C GLY A 282 11.67 -25.59 2.68
N LYS A 283 11.31 -26.05 1.48
CA LYS A 283 10.02 -25.77 0.83
C LYS A 283 8.89 -26.37 1.68
N GLY A 284 7.76 -25.66 1.80
CA GLY A 284 6.50 -26.15 2.38
C GLY A 284 5.82 -25.01 3.16
N GLU A 285 4.74 -24.41 2.66
CA GLU A 285 3.32 -24.84 2.76
C GLU A 285 2.69 -24.66 4.16
N ASN A 286 1.61 -23.85 4.16
CA ASN A 286 0.48 -23.76 5.09
C ASN A 286 0.68 -23.42 6.58
N GLY A 287 -0.15 -22.49 7.06
CA GLY A 287 -0.43 -22.32 8.50
C GLY A 287 -0.96 -20.94 8.86
N GLY A 288 -2.21 -20.65 8.50
CA GLY A 288 -2.93 -19.46 9.00
C GLY A 288 -3.52 -19.72 10.39
N VAL A 289 -3.33 -18.77 11.30
CA VAL A 289 -4.03 -18.74 12.59
C VAL A 289 -4.81 -17.43 12.66
N GLY A 290 -6.14 -17.55 12.71
CA GLY A 290 -7.08 -16.45 12.83
C GLY A 290 -7.23 -16.01 14.28
N VAL A 291 -7.28 -14.70 14.49
CA VAL A 291 -7.66 -14.08 15.76
C VAL A 291 -8.91 -13.26 15.51
N GLY A 292 -9.98 -13.57 16.25
CA GLY A 292 -11.27 -12.91 16.17
C GLY A 292 -11.23 -11.52 16.80
N VAL A 293 -11.95 -10.57 16.20
CA VAL A 293 -12.11 -9.21 16.71
C VAL A 293 -13.60 -8.90 16.83
N ALA A 294 -13.97 -8.41 18.01
CA ALA A 294 -15.30 -7.98 18.41
C ALA A 294 -15.69 -6.64 17.74
N GLY A 295 -16.98 -6.50 17.44
CA GLY A 295 -17.54 -5.36 16.71
C GLY A 295 -17.51 -4.05 17.49
N VAL A 296 -17.18 -2.98 16.78
CA VAL A 296 -17.34 -1.59 17.23
C VAL A 296 -18.23 -0.88 16.21
N GLN A 297 -19.38 -0.38 16.68
CA GLN A 297 -20.27 0.49 15.93
C GLN A 297 -19.72 1.92 15.93
N GLY A 298 -19.52 2.48 14.74
CA GLY A 298 -19.20 3.89 14.52
C GLY A 298 -20.18 4.50 13.53
N SER A 299 -20.94 5.48 14.00
CA SER A 299 -21.94 6.27 13.28
C SER A 299 -21.33 7.04 12.11
N GLY A 300 -21.88 6.87 10.91
CA GLY A 300 -21.49 7.61 9.70
C GLY A 300 -22.38 8.82 9.45
N ASP A 301 -21.75 9.88 8.95
CA ASP A 301 -22.41 11.00 8.27
C ASP A 301 -22.45 10.73 6.76
N VAL A 302 -23.54 11.17 6.13
CA VAL A 302 -24.14 10.58 4.93
C VAL A 302 -23.59 11.22 3.65
N VAL A 303 -23.12 10.39 2.71
CA VAL A 303 -23.04 10.75 1.29
C VAL A 303 -23.96 9.81 0.51
N HIS A 304 -24.92 10.39 -0.20
CA HIS A 304 -25.96 9.73 -0.99
C HIS A 304 -25.40 8.64 -1.93
N VAL A 305 -25.59 7.38 -1.54
CA VAL A 305 -25.52 6.23 -2.44
C VAL A 305 -26.92 6.04 -3.03
N MET A 306 -27.02 5.96 -4.35
CA MET A 306 -28.26 5.63 -5.05
C MET A 306 -28.76 4.27 -4.54
N ASP A 307 -29.94 4.29 -3.90
CA ASP A 307 -30.67 3.11 -3.43
C ASP A 307 -31.10 2.26 -4.64
N MET A 308 -30.26 1.32 -5.05
CA MET A 308 -30.64 0.24 -5.96
C MET A 308 -31.29 -0.86 -5.13
N ALA A 309 -32.61 -0.95 -5.25
CA ALA A 309 -33.49 -1.91 -4.60
C ALA A 309 -32.93 -3.35 -4.56
N GLY A 310 -32.74 -3.91 -3.36
CA GLY A 310 -32.82 -5.34 -3.02
C GLY A 310 -31.97 -6.36 -3.80
N GLY A 311 -31.01 -5.94 -4.63
CA GLY A 311 -30.22 -6.81 -5.52
C GLY A 311 -28.93 -7.34 -4.90
N ASN A 312 -28.37 -8.40 -5.50
CA ASN A 312 -27.04 -8.87 -5.14
C ASN A 312 -25.97 -7.93 -5.74
N GLU A 313 -25.56 -6.92 -4.97
CA GLU A 313 -24.63 -5.89 -5.44
C GLU A 313 -23.31 -6.47 -5.99
N LEU A 314 -22.77 -7.52 -5.37
CA LEU A 314 -21.53 -8.17 -5.82
C LEU A 314 -21.72 -8.81 -7.20
N LEU A 315 -22.87 -9.42 -7.45
CA LEU A 315 -23.19 -10.02 -8.75
C LEU A 315 -23.37 -8.95 -9.82
N ASP A 316 -24.03 -7.84 -9.49
CA ASP A 316 -24.21 -6.72 -10.42
C ASP A 316 -22.88 -6.03 -10.74
N ALA A 317 -22.03 -5.85 -9.74
CA ALA A 317 -20.66 -5.37 -9.92
C ALA A 317 -19.80 -6.33 -10.77
N LEU A 318 -19.96 -7.64 -10.57
CA LEU A 318 -19.28 -8.65 -11.37
C LEU A 318 -19.67 -8.53 -12.85
N ARG A 319 -20.97 -8.37 -13.14
CA ARG A 319 -21.53 -8.29 -14.51
C ARG A 319 -21.08 -7.08 -15.32
N VAL A 320 -20.55 -6.03 -14.69
CA VAL A 320 -20.00 -4.88 -15.43
C VAL A 320 -18.98 -5.37 -16.47
N PRO A 321 -19.15 -5.06 -17.76
CA PRO A 321 -18.26 -5.55 -18.81
C PRO A 321 -16.80 -5.23 -18.53
N TYR A 322 -15.94 -6.23 -18.74
CA TYR A 322 -14.50 -6.08 -18.59
C TYR A 322 -13.79 -6.94 -19.61
N THR A 323 -12.97 -6.29 -20.42
CA THR A 323 -12.07 -6.95 -21.36
C THR A 323 -10.66 -6.74 -20.81
N PRO A 324 -9.99 -7.79 -20.29
CA PRO A 324 -8.61 -7.68 -19.86
C PRO A 324 -7.78 -7.08 -20.98
N ARG A 325 -6.98 -6.06 -20.67
CA ARG A 325 -5.91 -5.68 -21.58
C ARG A 325 -4.94 -6.84 -21.63
N VAL A 326 -4.89 -7.52 -22.78
CA VAL A 326 -3.81 -8.45 -23.08
C VAL A 326 -2.55 -7.61 -22.98
N LYS A 327 -1.76 -7.79 -21.92
CA LYS A 327 -0.44 -7.16 -21.81
C LYS A 327 0.27 -7.59 -23.08
N ALA A 328 0.39 -6.67 -24.04
CA ALA A 328 1.08 -6.95 -25.29
C ALA A 328 2.40 -7.60 -24.87
N GLU A 329 2.62 -8.83 -25.35
CA GLU A 329 3.82 -9.57 -25.00
C GLU A 329 5.01 -8.64 -25.19
N LYS A 330 5.99 -8.74 -24.28
CA LYS A 330 7.19 -7.90 -24.18
C LYS A 330 8.08 -8.01 -25.44
N SER A 331 7.53 -7.81 -26.62
CA SER A 331 8.23 -7.64 -27.87
C SER A 331 9.04 -6.37 -27.71
N GLN A 332 10.35 -6.62 -27.70
CA GLN A 332 11.41 -5.72 -27.30
C GLN A 332 11.48 -4.55 -28.27
N GLY A 333 10.83 -3.45 -27.91
CA GLY A 333 11.07 -2.15 -28.49
C GLY A 333 10.72 -1.09 -27.45
N PRO A 334 11.33 0.11 -27.50
CA PRO A 334 10.80 1.28 -26.81
C PRO A 334 9.49 1.68 -27.50
N SER A 335 8.48 0.82 -27.36
CA SER A 335 7.14 1.02 -27.86
C SER A 335 6.54 2.14 -27.02
N ARG A 336 6.49 3.32 -27.64
CA ARG A 336 5.62 4.42 -27.25
C ARG A 336 4.20 3.86 -27.18
N THR A 337 3.78 3.46 -26.00
CA THR A 337 2.36 3.26 -25.72
C THR A 337 1.61 4.54 -26.09
N PRO A 338 0.48 4.47 -26.80
CA PRO A 338 -0.42 5.61 -26.95
C PRO A 338 -1.01 5.90 -25.55
N GLY A 339 -0.32 6.76 -24.80
CA GLY A 339 -0.47 6.96 -23.35
C GLY A 339 0.86 7.17 -22.60
N GLY A 340 2.01 7.05 -23.28
CA GLY A 340 3.37 7.16 -22.71
C GLY A 340 3.86 8.55 -22.30
N GLU A 341 2.98 9.57 -22.31
CA GLU A 341 3.26 10.93 -21.80
C GLU A 341 2.30 11.29 -20.66
N HIS A 342 2.06 10.35 -19.74
CA HIS A 342 1.40 10.63 -18.46
C HIS A 342 2.36 10.56 -17.28
N ASP A 343 3.65 10.75 -17.56
CA ASP A 343 4.62 11.11 -16.54
C ASP A 343 4.34 12.57 -16.17
N GLY A 344 3.27 12.79 -15.40
CA GLY A 344 3.02 14.06 -14.75
C GLY A 344 4.16 14.32 -13.78
N GLU A 345 5.27 14.84 -14.31
CA GLU A 345 6.51 15.30 -13.68
C GLU A 345 6.76 14.75 -12.28
N ALA A 346 6.62 13.43 -12.12
CA ALA A 346 6.67 12.80 -10.83
C ALA A 346 8.15 12.71 -10.45
N MET A 347 8.56 13.53 -9.50
CA MET A 347 9.94 13.61 -9.05
C MET A 347 10.18 12.56 -7.99
N THR A 348 11.31 11.86 -8.06
CA THR A 348 11.78 11.06 -6.94
C THR A 348 12.27 11.98 -5.83
N VAL A 349 12.18 11.54 -4.57
CA VAL A 349 12.54 12.34 -3.38
C VAL A 349 13.98 12.91 -3.41
N THR A 350 14.87 12.25 -4.14
CA THR A 350 16.24 12.68 -4.47
C THR A 350 16.74 11.88 -5.68
N ASP A 351 17.93 12.18 -6.19
CA ASP A 351 18.60 11.37 -7.22
C ASP A 351 18.98 9.99 -6.63
N VAL A 352 18.65 8.92 -7.35
CA VAL A 352 18.80 7.54 -6.90
C VAL A 352 20.25 7.17 -6.53
N ARG A 353 21.26 7.80 -7.16
CA ARG A 353 22.67 7.59 -6.83
C ARG A 353 22.98 8.08 -5.43
N HIS A 354 22.41 9.23 -5.04
CA HIS A 354 22.56 9.78 -3.69
C HIS A 354 21.85 8.91 -2.66
N ALA A 355 20.65 8.43 -2.98
CA ALA A 355 19.93 7.50 -2.12
C ALA A 355 20.70 6.19 -1.90
N ILE A 356 21.30 5.62 -2.97
CA ILE A 356 22.16 4.44 -2.86
C ILE A 356 23.41 4.75 -2.03
N ALA A 357 24.05 5.91 -2.23
CA ALA A 357 25.21 6.33 -1.43
C ALA A 357 24.86 6.43 0.07
N ALA A 358 23.66 6.90 0.41
CA ALA A 358 23.17 6.90 1.79
C ALA A 358 23.08 5.47 2.36
N VAL A 359 22.49 4.51 1.62
CA VAL A 359 22.41 3.09 2.04
C VAL A 359 23.79 2.45 2.21
N LEU A 360 24.77 2.83 1.39
CA LEU A 360 26.14 2.33 1.50
C LEU A 360 26.85 2.87 2.75
N ARG A 361 26.57 4.11 3.15
CA ARG A 361 27.22 4.80 4.28
C ARG A 361 26.58 4.48 5.64
N MET A 362 25.26 4.46 5.69
CA MET A 362 24.52 4.31 6.96
C MET A 362 24.62 2.89 7.52
N ARG A 363 24.67 2.81 8.85
CA ARG A 363 24.65 1.56 9.62
C ARG A 363 23.36 1.49 10.45
N PRO A 364 22.90 0.29 10.86
CA PRO A 364 21.75 0.13 11.74
C PRO A 364 21.79 1.02 12.99
N ARG A 365 22.95 1.10 13.69
CA ARG A 365 23.17 2.00 14.83
C ARG A 365 22.90 3.48 14.55
N ASP A 366 23.06 3.92 13.30
CA ASP A 366 22.80 5.30 12.89
C ASP A 366 21.31 5.47 12.52
N ILE A 367 20.67 4.42 11.99
CA ILE A 367 19.30 4.45 11.48
C ILE A 367 18.27 4.25 12.61
N LEU A 368 18.50 3.29 13.51
CA LEU A 368 17.53 2.92 14.54
C LEU A 368 17.14 4.10 15.45
N PRO A 369 18.07 4.93 15.96
CA PRO A 369 17.70 6.10 16.76
C PRO A 369 16.84 7.12 16.01
N VAL A 370 16.97 7.22 14.68
CA VAL A 370 16.13 8.10 13.86
C VAL A 370 14.73 7.53 13.74
N LEU A 371 14.59 6.22 13.48
CA LEU A 371 13.28 5.57 13.42
C LEU A 371 12.53 5.69 14.75
N MET A 372 13.21 5.42 15.86
CA MET A 372 12.63 5.55 17.20
C MET A 372 12.16 6.98 17.50
N ARG A 373 12.85 8.01 16.97
CA ARG A 373 12.47 9.41 17.19
C ARG A 373 11.32 9.85 16.29
N VAL A 374 11.37 9.46 15.03
CA VAL A 374 10.38 9.85 14.01
C VAL A 374 9.04 9.18 14.25
N PHE A 375 9.05 7.96 14.78
CA PHE A 375 7.85 7.15 15.01
C PHE A 375 7.71 6.75 16.49
N ALA A 376 8.21 7.58 17.41
CA ALA A 376 7.93 7.37 18.83
C ALA A 376 6.42 7.34 19.04
N GLU A 377 5.92 6.35 19.76
CA GLU A 377 4.56 6.42 20.31
C GLU A 377 4.52 7.61 21.27
N ASP A 378 3.54 8.50 21.12
CA ASP A 378 3.30 9.60 22.06
C ASP A 378 3.16 8.98 23.47
N LYS A 379 4.08 9.32 24.36
CA LYS A 379 4.20 8.74 25.70
C LYS A 379 3.14 9.25 26.66
#